data_AF-A0A7C3M2T3-F1
#
_entry.id   AF-A0A7C3M2T3-F1
#
_cell.length_a   1.000
_cell.length_b   1.000
_cell.length_c   1.000
_cell.angle_alpha   90.00
_cell.angle_beta   90.00
_cell.angle_gamma   90.00
#
_symmetry.space_group_name_H-M   'P 1'
#
loop_
_entity.id
_entity.type
_entity.pdbx_description
1 polymer ?
#
loop_
_entity_poly.entity_id
_entity_poly.type
_entity_poly.pdbx_seq_one_letter_code
_entity_poly.pdbx_strand_id
1 'polypeptide(L)'
;LAVGIIPEALPVIITIGLSRGAMKMSKDGVIVKKLAAIEDVGNMDVLCVDKTGTLTENKISLVEFFDLERRRNKEIIELASYCISVIEKGKKVFGNPIDVAIHEFVKRKEIKRDYEVIEEIPFDYERRRMSVVLKKKNELLLVCKGAPESVLSVCTKMKKSE
;
A
#
# COMPACT_ATOMS: atom_id res chain seq x y z
N LEU A 1 -46.84 -35.89 28.25
CA LEU A 1 -46.47 -34.68 29.01
C LEU A 1 -45.24 -33.92 28.44
N ALA A 2 -44.95 -34.03 27.13
CA ALA A 2 -43.78 -33.38 26.52
C ALA A 2 -44.09 -32.10 25.71
N VAL A 3 -45.37 -31.84 25.40
CA VAL A 3 -45.81 -30.72 24.52
C VAL A 3 -45.81 -29.36 25.23
N GLY A 4 -45.72 -29.31 26.56
CA GLY A 4 -45.81 -28.07 27.34
C GLY A 4 -44.47 -27.44 27.76
N ILE A 5 -43.33 -28.05 27.42
CA ILE A 5 -42.01 -27.65 27.96
C ILE A 5 -41.18 -26.87 26.93
N ILE A 6 -41.41 -27.09 25.63
CA ILE A 6 -40.68 -26.38 24.57
C ILE A 6 -41.51 -25.16 24.17
N PRO A 7 -41.03 -23.92 24.41
CA PRO A 7 -41.75 -22.74 23.97
C PRO A 7 -41.74 -22.67 22.43
N GLU A 8 -42.85 -23.04 21.81
CA GLU A 8 -43.02 -23.08 20.34
C GLU A 8 -42.74 -21.72 19.66
N ALA A 9 -42.91 -20.62 20.40
CA ALA A 9 -42.64 -19.27 19.91
C ALA A 9 -41.15 -18.86 19.95
N LEU A 10 -40.31 -19.57 20.70
CA LEU A 10 -38.92 -19.19 20.92
C LEU A 10 -38.08 -19.10 19.62
N PRO A 11 -38.19 -20.06 18.66
CA PRO A 11 -37.49 -19.96 17.38
C PRO A 11 -37.87 -18.71 16.57
N VAL A 12 -39.14 -18.29 16.64
CA VAL A 12 -39.65 -17.09 15.96
C VAL A 12 -39.10 -15.83 16.60
N ILE A 13 -39.10 -15.75 17.94
CA ILE A 13 -38.56 -14.60 18.68
C ILE A 13 -37.06 -14.42 18.38
N ILE A 14 -36.29 -15.51 18.41
CA ILE A 14 -34.85 -15.48 18.08
C ILE A 14 -34.65 -15.00 16.64
N THR A 15 -35.42 -15.55 15.69
CA THR A 15 -35.31 -15.17 14.27
C THR A 15 -35.60 -13.69 14.04
N ILE A 16 -36.66 -13.14 14.65
CA ILE A 16 -36.99 -11.71 14.56
C ILE A 16 -35.89 -10.85 15.20
N GLY A 17 -35.37 -11.27 16.36
CA GLY A 17 -34.28 -10.59 17.06
C GLY A 17 -33.01 -10.51 16.21
N LEU A 18 -32.55 -11.66 15.70
CA LEU A 18 -31.39 -11.76 14.82
C LEU A 18 -31.61 -11.01 13.50
N SER A 19 -32.82 -11.05 12.93
CA SER A 19 -33.15 -10.31 11.70
C SER A 19 -33.05 -8.80 11.91
N ARG A 20 -33.52 -8.28 13.06
CA ARG A 20 -33.32 -6.87 13.44
C ARG A 20 -31.84 -6.55 13.64
N GLY A 21 -31.07 -7.46 14.23
CA GLY A 21 -29.61 -7.36 14.34
C GLY A 21 -28.94 -7.24 12.97
N ALA A 22 -29.28 -8.13 12.03
CA ALA A 22 -28.78 -8.12 10.66
C ALA A 22 -29.11 -6.79 9.94
N MET A 23 -30.34 -6.29 10.09
CA MET A 23 -30.72 -4.99 9.52
C MET A 23 -29.92 -3.83 10.11
N LYS A 24 -29.59 -3.87 11.41
CA LYS A 24 -28.72 -2.87 12.04
C LYS A 24 -27.31 -2.95 11.49
N MET A 25 -26.69 -4.14 11.48
CA MET A 25 -25.35 -4.37 10.94
C MET A 25 -25.22 -3.95 9.46
N SER A 26 -26.27 -4.16 8.66
CA SER A 26 -26.30 -3.73 7.27
C SER A 26 -26.25 -2.22 7.09
N LYS A 27 -26.80 -1.43 8.04
CA LYS A 27 -26.68 0.04 7.99
C LYS A 27 -25.24 0.50 8.23
N ASP A 28 -24.44 -0.33 8.92
CA ASP A 28 -23.01 -0.12 9.15
C ASP A 28 -22.13 -0.79 8.07
N GLY A 29 -22.73 -1.24 6.96
CA GLY A 29 -22.01 -1.83 5.83
C GLY A 29 -21.67 -3.32 5.98
N VAL A 30 -22.17 -4.01 7.01
CA VAL A 30 -21.92 -5.45 7.23
C VAL A 30 -23.08 -6.28 6.69
N ILE A 31 -22.81 -7.14 5.72
CA ILE A 31 -23.81 -8.00 5.09
C ILE A 31 -23.86 -9.37 5.80
N VAL A 32 -24.93 -9.61 6.55
CA VAL A 32 -25.16 -10.89 7.23
C VAL A 32 -25.89 -11.86 6.29
N LYS A 33 -25.20 -12.92 5.84
CA LYS A 33 -25.79 -13.96 4.98
C LYS A 33 -26.49 -15.08 5.75
N LYS A 34 -26.13 -15.30 7.01
CA LYS A 34 -26.69 -16.31 7.91
C LYS A 34 -26.96 -15.67 9.27
N LEU A 35 -28.20 -15.70 9.75
CA LEU A 35 -28.57 -15.04 11.02
C LEU A 35 -27.80 -15.59 12.24
N ALA A 36 -27.55 -16.91 12.27
CA ALA A 36 -26.77 -17.55 13.34
C ALA A 36 -25.34 -16.97 13.47
N ALA A 37 -24.75 -16.46 12.39
CA ALA A 37 -23.40 -15.89 12.42
C ALA A 37 -23.30 -14.64 13.31
N ILE A 38 -24.41 -13.97 13.61
CA ILE A 38 -24.44 -12.84 14.54
C ILE A 38 -24.10 -13.31 15.96
N GLU A 39 -24.65 -14.45 16.36
CA GLU A 39 -24.37 -15.06 17.67
C GLU A 39 -22.95 -15.64 17.71
N ASP A 40 -22.52 -16.32 16.64
CA ASP A 40 -21.15 -16.86 16.53
C ASP A 40 -20.09 -15.76 16.72
N VAL A 41 -20.31 -14.57 16.14
CA VAL A 41 -19.41 -13.41 16.32
C VAL A 41 -19.50 -12.82 17.73
N GLY A 42 -20.69 -12.80 18.32
CA GLY A 42 -20.90 -12.29 19.68
C GLY A 42 -20.23 -13.16 20.76
N ASN A 43 -20.12 -14.46 20.52
CA ASN A 43 -19.52 -15.44 21.43
C ASN A 43 -18.07 -15.79 21.05
N MET A 44 -17.42 -15.01 20.17
CA MET A 44 -16.10 -15.34 19.66
C MET A 44 -14.99 -15.01 20.68
N ASP A 45 -14.22 -16.02 21.08
CA ASP A 45 -13.01 -15.85 21.91
C ASP A 45 -11.74 -15.66 21.08
N VAL A 46 -11.69 -16.24 19.87
CA VAL A 46 -10.51 -16.22 18.99
C VAL A 46 -10.91 -15.77 17.60
N LEU A 47 -10.29 -14.67 17.15
CA LEU A 47 -10.47 -14.13 15.81
C LEU A 47 -9.25 -14.45 14.94
N CYS A 48 -9.43 -15.32 13.95
CA CYS A 48 -8.44 -15.59 12.92
C CYS A 48 -8.69 -14.68 11.71
N VAL A 49 -7.72 -13.83 11.37
CA VAL A 49 -7.79 -12.93 10.22
C VAL A 49 -6.71 -13.25 9.21
N ASP A 50 -7.04 -13.12 7.91
CA ASP A 50 -6.03 -13.09 6.88
C ASP A 50 -5.28 -11.73 6.88
N LYS A 51 -4.05 -11.71 6.40
CA LYS A 51 -3.24 -10.49 6.34
C LYS A 51 -3.58 -9.67 5.09
N THR A 52 -3.41 -10.27 3.92
CA THR A 52 -3.42 -9.52 2.65
C THR A 52 -4.85 -9.28 2.18
N GLY A 53 -5.25 -8.02 2.05
CA GLY A 53 -6.62 -7.67 1.65
C GLY A 53 -7.65 -7.71 2.79
N THR A 54 -7.21 -8.00 4.03
CA THR A 54 -8.05 -7.90 5.24
C THR A 54 -7.39 -6.97 6.26
N LEU A 55 -6.22 -7.30 6.79
CA LEU A 55 -5.45 -6.39 7.65
C LEU A 55 -4.72 -5.31 6.84
N THR A 56 -4.32 -5.63 5.61
CA THR A 56 -3.64 -4.70 4.71
C THR A 56 -4.49 -4.42 3.47
N GLU A 57 -4.32 -3.24 2.86
CA GLU A 57 -5.07 -2.82 1.67
C GLU A 57 -4.66 -3.56 0.38
N ASN A 58 -3.80 -4.59 0.47
CA ASN A 58 -3.19 -5.27 -0.68
C ASN A 58 -2.56 -4.29 -1.69
N LYS A 59 -1.96 -3.22 -1.17
CA LYS A 59 -1.33 -2.15 -1.95
C LYS A 59 0.03 -1.81 -1.35
N ILE A 60 1.06 -1.76 -2.20
CA ILE A 60 2.38 -1.28 -1.79
C ILE A 60 2.32 0.24 -1.66
N SER A 61 2.82 0.76 -0.54
CA SER A 61 2.90 2.19 -0.27
C SER A 61 4.28 2.56 0.27
N LEU A 62 4.77 3.74 -0.09
CA LEU A 62 6.01 4.28 0.47
C LEU A 62 5.72 4.80 1.87
N VAL A 63 6.26 4.11 2.88
CA VAL A 63 6.09 4.48 4.30
C VAL A 63 7.18 5.44 4.73
N GLU A 64 8.45 5.11 4.44
CA GLU A 64 9.61 5.90 4.84
C GLU A 64 10.70 5.92 3.77
N PHE A 65 11.52 6.98 3.81
CA PHE A 65 12.73 7.14 3.03
C PHE A 65 13.75 7.87 3.89
N PHE A 66 15.00 7.43 3.84
CA PHE A 66 16.07 7.95 4.67
C PHE A 66 17.39 7.86 3.93
N ASP A 67 18.32 8.73 4.32
CA ASP A 67 19.72 8.58 3.96
C ASP A 67 20.38 7.45 4.78
N LEU A 68 21.66 7.25 4.53
CA LEU A 68 22.46 6.21 5.20
C LEU A 68 22.68 6.50 6.70
N GLU A 69 22.38 7.70 7.18
CA GLU A 69 22.39 8.07 8.61
C GLU A 69 20.97 8.01 9.22
N ARG A 70 20.01 7.40 8.51
CA ARG A 70 18.61 7.25 8.91
C ARG A 70 17.85 8.57 9.07
N ARG A 71 18.33 9.65 8.46
CA ARG A 71 17.63 10.94 8.46
C ARG A 71 16.73 11.03 7.24
N ARG A 72 15.52 11.58 7.44
CA ARG A 72 14.62 11.86 6.32
C ARG A 72 15.21 12.97 5.46
N ASN A 73 15.58 12.64 4.24
CA ASN A 73 16.18 13.59 3.29
C ASN A 73 15.26 13.81 2.09
N LYS A 74 14.84 15.07 1.86
CA LYS A 74 13.95 15.46 0.76
C LYS A 74 14.57 15.23 -0.62
N GLU A 75 15.89 15.36 -0.73
CA GLU A 75 16.62 15.15 -1.99
C GLU A 75 16.45 13.70 -2.49
N ILE A 76 16.42 12.71 -1.58
CA ILE A 76 16.24 11.31 -1.94
C ILE A 76 14.90 11.07 -2.64
N ILE A 77 13.82 11.59 -2.05
CA ILE A 77 12.48 11.40 -2.63
C ILE A 77 12.28 12.24 -3.89
N GLU A 78 12.91 13.41 -3.99
CA GLU A 78 12.94 14.22 -5.20
C GLU A 78 13.62 13.46 -6.35
N LEU A 79 14.86 12.97 -6.15
CA LEU A 79 15.61 12.21 -7.15
C LEU A 79 14.91 10.88 -7.51
N ALA A 80 14.38 10.16 -6.51
CA ALA A 80 13.61 8.94 -6.73
C ALA A 80 12.36 9.21 -7.57
N SER A 81 11.76 10.40 -7.49
CA SER A 81 10.56 10.74 -8.27
C SER A 81 10.79 10.77 -9.78
N TYR A 82 12.03 10.92 -10.22
CA TYR A 82 12.41 10.87 -11.63
C TYR A 82 12.80 9.47 -12.09
N CYS A 83 13.43 8.70 -11.21
CA CYS A 83 13.86 7.35 -11.51
C CYS A 83 12.69 6.38 -11.28
N ILE A 84 11.58 6.53 -12.01
CA ILE A 84 10.40 5.64 -11.97
C ILE A 84 9.92 5.31 -13.38
N SER A 85 9.44 4.09 -13.58
CA SER A 85 8.82 3.66 -14.82
C SER A 85 7.33 3.42 -14.56
N VAL A 86 6.53 4.47 -14.79
CA VAL A 86 5.06 4.43 -14.60
C VAL A 86 4.34 5.04 -15.79
N ILE A 87 3.16 4.51 -16.09
CA ILE A 87 2.26 5.00 -17.12
C ILE A 87 0.95 5.43 -16.44
N GLU A 88 0.62 6.71 -16.55
CA GLU A 88 -0.65 7.25 -16.05
C GLU A 88 -1.71 7.22 -17.16
N LYS A 89 -2.82 6.51 -16.91
CA LYS A 89 -4.00 6.50 -17.80
C LYS A 89 -5.23 6.94 -16.99
N GLY A 90 -5.59 8.21 -17.14
CA GLY A 90 -6.70 8.82 -16.40
C GLY A 90 -6.39 8.85 -14.89
N LYS A 91 -7.21 8.18 -14.08
CA LYS A 91 -7.00 8.09 -12.62
C LYS A 91 -6.14 6.89 -12.18
N LYS A 92 -5.78 5.99 -13.10
CA LYS A 92 -5.00 4.78 -12.78
C LYS A 92 -3.55 4.94 -13.20
N VAL A 93 -2.66 4.49 -12.33
CA VAL A 93 -1.21 4.45 -12.56
C VAL A 93 -0.81 2.98 -12.72
N PHE A 94 -0.08 2.67 -13.79
CA PHE A 94 0.42 1.35 -14.11
C PHE A 94 1.94 1.34 -14.04
N GLY A 95 2.52 0.24 -13.58
CA GLY A 95 3.97 0.09 -13.44
C GLY A 95 4.32 -0.93 -12.38
N ASN A 96 5.60 -1.01 -12.02
CA ASN A 96 6.02 -1.81 -10.86
C ASN A 96 5.35 -1.25 -9.58
N PRO A 97 4.87 -2.10 -8.64
CA PRO A 97 4.24 -1.63 -7.40
C PRO A 97 5.07 -0.63 -6.58
N ILE A 98 6.39 -0.75 -6.58
CA ILE A 98 7.31 0.18 -5.89
C ILE A 98 7.28 1.55 -6.57
N ASP A 99 7.32 1.57 -7.89
CA ASP A 99 7.33 2.80 -8.69
C ASP A 99 6.01 3.54 -8.58
N VAL A 100 4.90 2.78 -8.61
CA VAL A 100 3.57 3.31 -8.36
C VAL A 100 3.49 3.90 -6.94
N ALA A 101 4.04 3.23 -5.93
CA ALA A 101 4.05 3.72 -4.55
C ALA A 101 4.84 5.03 -4.39
N ILE A 102 6.02 5.15 -5.04
CA ILE A 102 6.82 6.38 -5.07
C ILE A 102 6.05 7.48 -5.80
N HIS A 103 5.49 7.19 -6.97
CA HIS A 103 4.71 8.14 -7.77
C HIS A 103 3.53 8.71 -6.99
N GLU A 104 2.71 7.86 -6.37
CA GLU A 104 1.57 8.28 -5.57
C GLU A 104 1.98 9.10 -4.35
N PHE A 105 3.08 8.73 -3.68
CA PHE A 105 3.61 9.49 -2.55
C PHE A 105 4.03 10.91 -2.98
N VAL A 106 4.79 11.01 -4.08
CA VAL A 106 5.27 12.27 -4.65
C VAL A 106 4.10 13.15 -5.07
N LYS A 107 3.11 12.58 -5.75
CA LYS A 107 1.89 13.28 -6.20
C LYS A 107 1.10 13.82 -5.01
N ARG A 108 0.92 13.03 -3.95
CA ARG A 108 0.21 13.44 -2.72
C ARG A 108 0.94 14.54 -1.94
N LYS A 109 2.26 14.57 -1.97
CA LYS A 109 3.10 15.55 -1.25
C LYS A 109 3.47 16.77 -2.08
N GLU A 110 3.02 16.85 -3.33
CA GLU A 110 3.29 17.95 -4.27
C GLU A 110 4.79 18.27 -4.37
N ILE A 111 5.63 17.22 -4.38
CA ILE A 111 7.08 17.39 -4.47
C ILE A 111 7.42 17.96 -5.84
N LYS A 112 8.04 19.15 -5.83
CA LYS A 112 8.46 19.85 -7.04
C LYS A 112 9.57 19.10 -7.76
N ARG A 113 9.59 19.27 -9.06
CA ARG A 113 10.52 18.63 -9.99
C ARG A 113 11.23 19.73 -10.79
N ASP A 114 12.50 19.97 -10.46
CA ASP A 114 13.32 21.05 -11.04
C ASP A 114 14.38 20.57 -12.06
N TYR A 115 14.42 19.27 -12.36
CA TYR A 115 15.27 18.65 -13.37
C TYR A 115 14.49 18.26 -14.62
N GLU A 116 15.17 18.33 -15.76
CA GLU A 116 14.76 17.76 -17.05
C GLU A 116 15.29 16.32 -17.15
N VAL A 117 14.46 15.37 -17.57
CA VAL A 117 14.90 13.99 -17.86
C VAL A 117 15.39 13.94 -19.30
N ILE A 118 16.66 13.61 -19.50
CA ILE A 118 17.30 13.56 -20.82
C ILE A 118 17.28 12.16 -21.41
N GLU A 119 17.54 11.16 -20.57
CA GLU A 119 17.68 9.77 -21.00
C GLU A 119 17.19 8.83 -19.90
N GLU A 120 16.58 7.71 -20.31
CA GLU A 120 16.21 6.63 -19.42
C GLU A 120 16.96 5.37 -19.80
N ILE A 121 17.64 4.77 -18.82
CA ILE A 121 18.22 3.45 -18.93
C ILE A 121 17.29 2.51 -18.16
N PRO A 122 16.48 1.70 -18.86
CA PRO A 122 15.48 0.85 -18.22
C PRO A 122 16.13 -0.19 -17.31
N PHE A 123 15.31 -0.84 -16.49
CA PHE A 123 15.78 -1.87 -15.59
C PHE A 123 16.43 -3.02 -16.35
N ASP A 124 17.63 -3.37 -15.90
CA ASP A 124 18.48 -4.39 -16.50
C ASP A 124 18.71 -5.50 -15.47
N TYR A 125 18.48 -6.74 -15.86
CA TYR A 125 18.56 -7.89 -14.95
C TYR A 125 19.98 -8.30 -14.56
N GLU A 126 20.99 -7.98 -15.39
CA GLU A 126 22.39 -8.22 -15.06
C GLU A 126 22.87 -7.19 -14.03
N ARG A 127 22.53 -5.92 -14.28
CA ARG A 127 22.89 -4.78 -13.42
C ARG A 127 21.99 -4.62 -12.19
N ARG A 128 20.80 -5.23 -12.22
CA ARG A 128 19.71 -5.17 -11.21
C ARG A 128 19.34 -3.75 -10.79
N ARG A 129 19.36 -2.83 -11.75
CA ARG A 129 19.11 -1.40 -11.51
C ARG A 129 18.56 -0.72 -12.75
N MET A 130 17.84 0.37 -12.55
CA MET A 130 17.47 1.33 -13.60
C MET A 130 18.08 2.70 -13.30
N SER A 131 18.24 3.52 -14.33
CA SER A 131 18.87 4.82 -14.18
C SER A 131 18.21 5.85 -15.09
N VAL A 132 18.28 7.12 -14.68
CA VAL A 132 17.83 8.25 -15.48
C VAL A 132 18.93 9.31 -15.47
N VAL A 133 19.13 9.97 -16.62
CA VAL A 133 20.02 11.12 -16.72
C VAL A 133 19.18 12.36 -16.56
N LEU A 134 19.44 13.11 -15.51
CA LEU A 134 18.80 14.38 -15.20
C LEU A 134 19.70 15.54 -15.62
N LYS A 135 19.09 16.62 -16.10
CA LYS A 135 19.77 17.86 -16.42
C LYS A 135 19.19 19.02 -15.61
N LYS A 136 20.07 19.83 -15.04
CA LYS A 136 19.72 21.12 -14.44
C LYS A 136 20.79 22.13 -14.83
N LYS A 137 20.39 23.17 -15.57
CA LYS A 137 21.32 24.14 -16.18
C LYS A 137 22.36 23.41 -17.08
N ASN A 138 23.64 23.48 -16.72
CA ASN A 138 24.75 22.85 -17.44
C ASN A 138 25.31 21.61 -16.73
N GLU A 139 24.63 21.13 -15.69
CA GLU A 139 25.02 19.95 -14.93
C GLU A 139 24.14 18.75 -15.31
N LEU A 140 24.80 17.61 -15.49
CA LEU A 140 24.16 16.32 -15.68
C LEU A 140 24.33 15.48 -14.43
N LEU A 141 23.25 14.84 -14.00
CA LEU A 141 23.20 13.96 -12.84
C LEU A 141 22.62 12.62 -13.26
N LEU A 142 23.41 11.56 -13.11
CA LEU A 142 22.91 10.19 -13.26
C LEU A 142 22.29 9.73 -11.94
N VAL A 143 20.97 9.50 -11.93
CA VAL A 143 20.25 8.93 -10.79
C VAL A 143 19.97 7.47 -11.06
N CYS A 144 20.19 6.62 -10.06
CA CYS A 144 20.00 5.19 -10.18
C CYS A 144 19.19 4.65 -9.00
N LYS A 145 18.33 3.66 -9.25
CA LYS A 145 17.69 2.86 -8.21
C LYS A 145 17.79 1.37 -8.52
N GLY A 146 17.81 0.57 -7.46
CA GLY A 146 17.87 -0.89 -7.55
C GLY A 146 17.91 -1.51 -6.15
N ALA A 147 18.23 -2.79 -6.09
CA ALA A 147 18.49 -3.46 -4.83
C ALA A 147 19.69 -2.78 -4.11
N PRO A 148 19.64 -2.58 -2.78
CA PRO A 148 20.71 -1.93 -2.04
C PRO A 148 22.09 -2.54 -2.34
N GLU A 149 22.20 -3.87 -2.40
CA GLU A 149 23.45 -4.58 -2.65
C GLU A 149 24.01 -4.26 -4.03
N SER A 150 23.15 -4.13 -5.05
CA SER A 150 23.53 -3.84 -6.43
C SER A 150 23.89 -2.37 -6.65
N VAL A 151 23.28 -1.46 -5.89
CA VAL A 151 23.63 -0.03 -5.93
C VAL A 151 24.94 0.20 -5.17
N LEU A 152 25.05 -0.33 -3.94
CA LEU A 152 26.23 -0.13 -3.09
C LEU A 152 27.50 -0.72 -3.72
N SER A 153 27.41 -1.83 -4.47
CA SER A 153 28.58 -2.44 -5.13
C SER A 153 29.25 -1.55 -6.18
N VAL A 154 28.54 -0.52 -6.70
CA VAL A 154 29.07 0.43 -7.69
C VAL A 154 29.29 1.84 -7.12
N CYS A 155 29.10 2.02 -5.81
CA CYS A 155 29.33 3.29 -5.12
C CYS A 155 30.73 3.32 -4.50
N THR A 156 31.52 4.35 -4.80
CA THR A 156 32.85 4.56 -4.20
C THR A 156 32.86 5.66 -3.13
N LYS A 157 31.79 6.45 -3.06
CA LYS A 157 31.63 7.57 -2.12
C LYS A 157 30.22 7.60 -1.57
N MET A 158 30.08 8.17 -0.40
CA MET A 158 28.81 8.42 0.27
C MET A 158 28.71 9.90 0.61
N LYS A 159 27.54 10.50 0.34
CA LYS A 159 27.19 11.82 0.89
C LYS A 159 26.82 11.63 2.36
N LYS A 160 27.64 12.16 3.27
CA LYS A 160 27.24 12.34 4.66
C LYS A 160 26.30 13.53 4.70
N SER A 161 25.21 13.45 5.47
CA SER A 161 24.33 14.60 5.59
C SER A 161 25.00 15.62 6.51
N GLU A 162 24.90 16.89 6.14
CA GLU A 162 25.40 18.01 6.96
C GLU A 162 24.59 18.18 8.25
#